data_AF-A0AAE0ZC99-F1
#
_entry.id   AF-A0AAE0ZC99-F1
#
_cell.length_a   1.000
_cell.length_b   1.000
_cell.length_c   1.000
_cell.angle_alpha   90.00
_cell.angle_beta   90.00
_cell.angle_gamma   90.00
#
_symmetry.space_group_name_H-M   'P 1'
#
loop_
_entity.id
_entity.type
_entity.pdbx_description
1 polymer ?
#
loop_
_entity_poly.entity_id
_entity_poly.type
_entity_poly.pdbx_seq_one_letter_code
_entity_poly.pdbx_strand_id
1 'polypeptide(L)'
;MLRFVQDNNNDIKIITHNFLENGHSMMEVDSMLAAIERETRYIDTFTTNDWKTIFVSSRRKNPYKAKKSDLLELCKKLVIPREFHPWYTNLQTSDALRDSAPEPVAEDTD
;
A
#
# COMPACT_ATOMS: atom_id res chain seq x y z
N MET A 1 10.82 -16.68 -20.91
CA MET A 1 11.85 -17.73 -21.10
C MET A 1 12.85 -17.58 -19.96
N LEU A 2 12.64 -18.28 -18.84
CA LEU A 2 13.50 -18.21 -17.65
C LEU A 2 14.39 -19.46 -17.64
N ARG A 3 15.71 -19.25 -17.72
CA ARG A 3 16.71 -20.31 -17.55
C ARG A 3 16.83 -20.59 -16.05
N PHE A 4 16.42 -21.78 -15.65
CA PHE A 4 16.67 -22.29 -14.31
C PHE A 4 18.11 -22.80 -14.22
N VAL A 5 18.83 -22.37 -13.20
CA VAL A 5 20.12 -22.96 -12.82
C VAL A 5 19.83 -24.36 -12.31
N GLN A 6 20.27 -25.35 -13.08
CA GLN A 6 20.10 -26.75 -12.74
C GLN A 6 21.24 -27.16 -11.82
N ASP A 7 20.97 -27.16 -10.51
CA ASP A 7 21.81 -27.88 -9.56
C ASP A 7 21.66 -29.37 -9.85
N ASN A 8 22.62 -29.89 -10.59
CA ASN A 8 22.75 -31.29 -10.89
C ASN A 8 23.23 -32.00 -9.62
N ASN A 9 22.26 -32.59 -8.92
CA ASN A 9 22.37 -33.71 -7.97
C ASN A 9 21.72 -33.37 -6.62
N ASN A 10 20.44 -33.68 -6.46
CA ASN A 10 19.80 -33.95 -5.17
C ASN A 10 18.49 -34.73 -5.42
N ASP A 11 18.43 -35.98 -4.96
CA ASP A 11 17.19 -36.77 -4.87
C ASP A 11 16.15 -36.00 -4.02
N ILE A 12 15.23 -35.28 -4.66
CA ILE A 12 14.16 -34.55 -3.96
C ILE A 12 13.10 -35.58 -3.52
N LYS A 13 13.21 -36.09 -2.30
CA LYS A 13 12.31 -37.14 -1.77
C LYS A 13 10.94 -36.61 -1.34
N ILE A 14 10.83 -35.32 -1.02
CA ILE A 14 9.60 -34.69 -0.52
C ILE A 14 9.53 -33.26 -1.06
N ILE A 15 8.44 -32.93 -1.77
CA ILE A 15 8.11 -31.57 -2.20
C ILE A 15 7.09 -31.02 -1.21
N THR A 16 7.50 -30.05 -0.40
CA THR A 16 6.60 -29.34 0.53
C THR A 16 5.94 -28.18 -0.21
N HIS A 17 4.64 -28.28 -0.46
CA HIS A 17 3.85 -27.19 -1.06
C HIS A 17 3.26 -26.35 0.08
N ASN A 18 3.96 -25.28 0.45
CA ASN A 18 3.48 -24.36 1.48
C ASN A 18 2.44 -23.43 0.85
N PHE A 19 1.18 -23.58 1.26
CA PHE A 19 0.13 -22.65 0.87
C PHE A 19 0.30 -21.34 1.64
N LEU A 20 0.06 -20.22 0.96
CA LEU A 20 -0.03 -18.92 1.61
C LEU A 20 -1.27 -18.93 2.53
N GLU A 21 -1.09 -18.54 3.79
CA GLU A 21 -2.22 -18.34 4.69
C GLU A 21 -3.09 -17.16 4.20
N ASN A 22 -4.38 -17.18 4.51
CA ASN A 22 -5.33 -16.15 4.10
C ASN A 22 -4.85 -14.76 4.55
N GLY A 23 -4.64 -13.85 3.58
CA GLY A 23 -4.16 -12.48 3.83
C GLY A 23 -2.71 -12.22 3.41
N HIS A 24 -1.93 -13.26 3.05
CA HIS A 24 -0.55 -13.08 2.58
C HIS A 24 -0.41 -12.65 1.11
N SER A 25 -1.52 -12.51 0.38
CA SER A 25 -1.53 -11.93 -0.98
C SER A 25 -1.85 -10.43 -1.00
N MET A 26 -2.24 -9.85 0.13
CA MET A 26 -2.69 -8.46 0.21
C MET A 26 -1.49 -7.53 0.41
N MET A 27 -1.14 -6.77 -0.62
CA MET A 27 -0.11 -5.74 -0.58
C MET A 27 -0.70 -4.37 -0.23
N GLU A 28 0.11 -3.45 0.32
CA GLU A 28 -0.37 -2.10 0.69
C GLU A 28 -1.00 -1.36 -0.50
N VAL A 29 -0.45 -1.60 -1.70
CA VAL A 29 -0.88 -1.02 -2.98
C VAL A 29 -2.29 -1.50 -3.38
N ASP A 30 -2.70 -2.70 -2.98
CA ASP A 30 -4.00 -3.27 -3.34
C ASP A 30 -5.16 -2.42 -2.79
N SER A 31 -4.95 -1.77 -1.65
CA SER A 31 -5.97 -0.90 -1.06
C SER A 31 -6.25 0.35 -1.89
N MET A 32 -5.25 0.86 -2.62
CA MET A 32 -5.40 1.97 -3.55
C MET A 32 -5.98 1.49 -4.89
N LEU A 33 -5.48 0.36 -5.39
CA LEU A 33 -5.99 -0.25 -6.63
C LEU A 33 -7.47 -0.58 -6.52
N ALA A 34 -7.91 -1.17 -5.41
CA ALA A 34 -9.33 -1.46 -5.16
C ALA A 34 -10.20 -0.19 -5.14
N ALA A 35 -9.68 0.95 -4.66
CA ALA A 35 -10.39 2.22 -4.69
C ALA A 35 -10.52 2.77 -6.12
N ILE A 36 -9.45 2.69 -6.91
CA ILE A 36 -9.44 3.09 -8.32
C ILE A 36 -10.40 2.21 -9.11
N GLU A 37 -10.34 0.89 -8.96
CA GLU A 37 -11.25 -0.06 -9.61
C GLU A 37 -12.71 0.24 -9.27
N ARG A 38 -12.99 0.59 -8.02
CA ARG A 38 -14.34 0.99 -7.62
C ARG A 38 -14.82 2.25 -8.36
N GLU A 39 -14.00 3.30 -8.44
CA GLU A 39 -14.38 4.55 -9.10
C GLU A 39 -14.46 4.42 -10.62
N THR A 40 -13.60 3.60 -11.24
CA THR A 40 -13.66 3.33 -12.70
C THR A 40 -14.97 2.69 -13.15
N ARG A 41 -15.74 2.03 -12.26
CA ARG A 41 -17.06 1.47 -12.61
C ARG A 41 -18.12 2.53 -12.90
N TYR A 42 -17.91 3.76 -12.44
CA TYR A 42 -18.91 4.85 -12.53
C TYR A 42 -18.48 5.97 -13.48
N ILE A 43 -17.24 5.94 -13.99
CA ILE A 43 -16.67 6.97 -14.86
C ILE A 43 -16.13 6.29 -16.11
N ASP A 44 -16.76 6.54 -17.25
CA ASP A 44 -16.21 6.11 -18.53
C ASP A 44 -14.95 6.92 -18.84
N THR A 45 -13.85 6.22 -19.14
CA THR A 45 -12.55 6.84 -19.40
C THR A 45 -12.24 6.83 -20.89
N PHE A 46 -12.17 8.02 -21.50
CA PHE A 46 -11.84 8.18 -22.92
C PHE A 46 -10.60 9.04 -23.14
N THR A 47 -10.27 9.89 -22.17
CA THR A 47 -9.14 10.82 -22.21
C THR A 47 -8.24 10.63 -20.99
N THR A 48 -6.98 11.05 -21.10
CA THR A 48 -6.03 11.00 -19.98
C THR A 48 -6.44 11.87 -18.80
N ASN A 49 -7.27 12.90 -19.03
CA ASN A 49 -7.77 13.76 -17.97
C ASN A 49 -8.86 13.09 -17.12
N ASP A 50 -9.58 12.10 -17.66
CA ASP A 50 -10.57 11.32 -16.91
C ASP A 50 -9.87 10.49 -15.81
N TRP A 51 -8.71 9.93 -16.13
CA TRP A 51 -7.86 9.23 -15.17
C TRP A 51 -7.37 10.13 -14.06
N LYS A 52 -7.04 11.40 -14.36
CA LYS A 52 -6.69 12.39 -13.32
C LYS A 52 -7.83 12.58 -12.33
N THR A 53 -9.08 12.65 -12.82
CA THR A 53 -10.28 12.78 -11.98
C THR A 53 -10.50 11.53 -11.13
N ILE A 54 -10.32 10.34 -11.70
CA ILE A 54 -10.41 9.06 -10.98
C ILE A 54 -9.36 8.98 -9.87
N PHE A 55 -8.10 9.33 -10.13
CA PHE A 55 -7.08 9.30 -9.10
C PHE A 55 -7.36 10.28 -7.96
N VAL A 56 -7.83 11.48 -8.28
CA VAL A 56 -8.18 12.47 -7.25
C VAL A 56 -9.37 12.02 -6.41
N SER A 57 -10.41 11.45 -7.03
CA SER A 57 -11.61 10.97 -6.35
C SER A 57 -11.37 9.70 -5.53
N SER A 58 -10.53 8.78 -6.02
CA SER A 58 -10.22 7.51 -5.36
C SER A 58 -9.37 7.67 -4.09
N ARG A 59 -8.74 8.83 -3.87
CA ARG A 59 -7.92 9.08 -2.68
C ARG A 59 -8.78 9.12 -1.41
N ARG A 60 -8.29 8.50 -0.34
CA ARG A 60 -8.91 8.56 0.99
C ARG A 60 -9.03 10.01 1.45
N LYS A 61 -10.24 10.39 1.89
CA LYS A 61 -10.50 11.69 2.54
C LYS A 61 -9.87 11.65 3.94
N ASN A 62 -8.87 12.51 4.16
CA ASN A 62 -8.10 12.61 5.41
C ASN A 62 -7.27 11.35 5.76
N PRO A 63 -6.18 11.08 5.01
CA PRO A 63 -5.34 9.91 5.23
C PRO A 63 -4.65 9.91 6.60
N TYR A 64 -4.33 11.08 7.15
CA TYR A 64 -3.62 11.17 8.44
C TYR A 64 -4.51 10.80 9.63
N LYS A 65 -5.80 11.17 9.60
CA LYS A 65 -6.76 10.76 10.62
C LYS A 65 -7.03 9.26 10.58
N ALA A 66 -7.16 8.68 9.37
CA ALA A 66 -7.30 7.24 9.20
C ALA A 66 -6.07 6.50 9.75
N LYS A 67 -4.86 6.90 9.35
CA LYS A 67 -3.59 6.33 9.87
C LYS A 67 -3.49 6.43 11.40
N LYS A 68 -3.86 7.56 12.00
CA LYS A 68 -3.87 7.70 13.47
C LYS A 68 -4.87 6.75 14.12
N SER A 69 -6.06 6.58 13.55
CA SER A 69 -7.05 5.62 14.04
C SER A 69 -6.49 4.19 14.02
N ASP A 70 -5.86 3.80 12.92
CA ASP A 70 -5.25 2.47 12.76
C ASP A 70 -4.14 2.23 13.80
N LEU A 71 -3.26 3.23 14.00
CA LEU A 71 -2.21 3.16 15.04
C LEU A 71 -2.79 2.99 16.45
N LEU A 72 -3.87 3.70 16.78
CA LEU A 72 -4.55 3.54 18.07
C LEU A 72 -5.18 2.15 18.22
N GLU A 73 -5.68 1.56 17.13
CA GLU A 73 -6.19 0.19 17.12
C GLU A 73 -5.07 -0.83 17.36
N LEU A 74 -3.89 -0.63 16.77
CA LEU A 74 -2.72 -1.46 17.01
C LEU A 74 -2.23 -1.38 18.46
N CYS A 75 -2.31 -0.21 19.10
CA CYS A 75 -2.07 -0.06 20.53
C CYS A 75 -3.07 -0.90 21.35
N LYS A 76 -4.36 -0.87 21.01
CA LYS A 76 -5.40 -1.67 21.70
C LYS A 76 -5.19 -3.17 21.54
N LYS A 77 -4.76 -3.62 20.36
CA LYS A 77 -4.46 -5.03 20.07
C LYS A 77 -3.15 -5.51 20.70
N LEU A 78 -2.41 -4.64 21.40
CA LEU A 78 -1.10 -4.93 21.99
C LEU A 78 -0.06 -5.42 20.96
N VAL A 79 -0.25 -5.09 19.67
CA VAL A 79 0.75 -5.31 18.62
C VAL A 79 1.90 -4.33 18.81
N ILE A 80 1.58 -3.08 19.18
CA ILE A 80 2.56 -2.06 19.57
C ILE A 80 2.84 -2.20 21.08
N PRO A 81 4.11 -2.27 21.50
CA PRO A 81 4.48 -2.31 22.92
C PRO A 81 3.97 -1.10 23.71
N ARG A 82 3.59 -1.34 24.98
CA ARG A 82 2.88 -0.36 25.82
C ARG A 82 3.70 0.90 26.10
N GLU A 83 5.02 0.78 26.13
CA GLU A 83 5.95 1.89 26.32
C GLU A 83 5.79 2.98 25.25
N PHE A 84 5.35 2.63 24.04
CA PHE A 84 5.17 3.59 22.94
C PHE A 84 3.75 4.16 22.85
N HIS A 85 2.76 3.62 23.59
CA HIS A 85 1.37 4.08 23.51
C HIS A 85 1.20 5.58 23.81
N PRO A 86 1.86 6.18 24.83
CA PRO A 86 1.72 7.60 25.11
C PRO A 86 2.19 8.48 23.94
N TRP A 87 3.22 8.04 23.20
CA TRP A 87 3.75 8.77 22.05
C TRP A 87 2.72 8.84 20.92
N TYR A 88 2.17 7.68 20.51
CA TYR A 88 1.17 7.62 19.44
C TYR A 88 -0.15 8.33 19.81
N THR A 89 -0.52 8.31 21.09
CA THR A 89 -1.75 8.97 21.56
C THR A 89 -1.67 10.50 21.42
N ASN A 90 -0.52 11.07 21.77
CA ASN A 90 -0.28 12.51 21.73
C ASN A 90 0.13 13.05 20.35
N LEU A 91 0.30 12.18 19.35
CA LEU A 91 0.67 12.59 18.00
C LEU A 91 -0.38 13.53 17.38
N GLN A 92 0.05 14.69 16.88
CA GLN A 92 -0.84 15.62 16.18
C GLN A 92 -1.12 15.14 14.75
N THR A 93 -2.37 15.27 14.29
CA THR A 93 -2.75 15.03 12.90
C THR A 93 -3.09 16.36 12.26
N SER A 94 -2.31 16.80 11.28
CA SER A 94 -2.65 17.96 10.46
C SER A 94 -3.30 17.50 9.16
N ASP A 95 -4.41 18.14 8.78
CA ASP A 95 -5.04 17.95 7.46
C ASP A 95 -4.34 18.76 6.36
N ALA A 96 -3.43 19.66 6.75
CA ALA A 96 -2.83 20.66 5.86
C ALA A 96 -1.63 20.14 5.05
N LEU A 97 -0.94 19.11 5.53
CA LEU A 97 0.18 18.52 4.79
C LEU A 97 -0.40 17.53 3.79
N ARG A 98 -0.23 17.77 2.49
CA ARG A 98 -0.42 16.75 1.46
C ARG A 98 0.93 16.11 1.20
N ASP A 99 1.04 14.79 1.36
CA ASP A 99 2.19 14.04 0.85
C ASP A 99 2.27 14.27 -0.66
N SER A 100 3.14 15.18 -1.07
CA SER A 100 3.60 15.31 -2.45
C SER A 100 4.93 14.60 -2.51
N ALA A 101 5.04 13.57 -3.35
CA ALA A 101 6.35 13.07 -3.72
C ALA A 101 7.12 14.23 -4.35
N PRO A 102 8.42 14.39 -4.05
CA PRO A 102 9.26 15.32 -4.80
C PRO A 102 9.20 14.90 -6.28
N GLU A 103 8.94 15.86 -7.16
CA GLU A 103 8.99 15.59 -8.60
C GLU A 103 10.41 15.09 -8.93
N PRO A 104 10.55 14.04 -9.77
CA PRO A 104 11.86 13.63 -10.22
C PRO A 104 12.52 14.83 -10.89
N VAL A 105 13.67 15.26 -10.35
CA VAL A 105 14.48 16.29 -10.99
C VAL A 105 14.79 15.80 -12.39
N ALA A 106 14.27 16.49 -13.41
CA ALA A 106 14.68 16.25 -14.76
C ALA A 106 16.18 16.61 -14.81
N GLU A 107 17.03 15.61 -14.91
CA GLU A 107 18.41 15.81 -15.33
C GLU A 107 18.34 16.24 -16.80
N ASP A 108 18.29 17.55 -17.02
CA ASP A 108 18.53 18.15 -18.32
C ASP A 108 20.00 17.87 -18.68
N THR A 109 20.24 16.80 -19.44
CA THR A 109 21.53 16.59 -20.12
C THR A 109 21.58 17.51 -21.33
N ASP A 110 22.43 18.54 -21.25
CA ASP A 110 22.90 19.39 -22.38
C ASP A 110 23.55 18.56 -23.51
#